data_AF-A0A6V8QFP8-F1
#
_entry.id   AF-A0A6V8QFP8-F1
#
_cell.length_a   1.000
_cell.length_b   1.000
_cell.length_c   1.000
_cell.angle_alpha   90.00
_cell.angle_beta   90.00
_cell.angle_gamma   90.00
#
_symmetry.space_group_name_H-M   'P 1'
#
loop_
_entity.id
_entity.type
_entity.pdbx_description
1 polymer ?
#
loop_
_entity_poly.entity_id
_entity_poly.type
_entity_poly.pdbx_seq_one_letter_code
_entity_poly.pdbx_strand_id
1 'polypeptide(L)'
;MTPFTITFNEWEPRSGDVVSRCSFLVVQGELEFLMSIGVPHMLWTTTWSKLEEKDKKRLVLRVGLERLLKKLTSGDYPRESTKSSQEIILATDDEIEVDKYLVKLCKFQTKAPAGLVCKVAVENDQLQAKTCQPLCNECSIPDSDLLCSHLSHPECWSSVSQTSRSRDIGSAMCEKGRDPANTSECKPGGQQCWQLVFEPAKVAQEIPTDLPDRVADEIDFLNLAFVHVHSKRILELSQARSISDLYGSCATEQDFMFKVAVIADLVNKLSMADALSEEERDGIEGSVNLLEVYLNKFHQGFGDFLISNLRSIVDVRNSFPVHSKSKRLIKSFELLDIEYPVYHWQKAWEKVLFAFWSSLRKLRRLTMSEAR
;
A
#
# COMPACT_ATOMS: atom_id res chain seq x y z
N MET A 1 -13.66 -0.37 6.51
CA MET A 1 -12.82 0.57 5.73
C MET A 1 -13.51 0.79 4.41
N THR A 2 -13.60 2.03 3.94
CA THR A 2 -14.16 2.34 2.61
C THR A 2 -13.21 1.80 1.53
N PRO A 3 -13.71 1.08 0.51
CA PRO A 3 -12.89 0.63 -0.61
C PRO A 3 -12.24 1.80 -1.35
N PHE A 4 -11.10 1.55 -1.98
CA PHE A 4 -10.55 2.43 -3.00
C PHE A 4 -11.22 2.16 -4.33
N THR A 5 -11.53 3.22 -5.08
CA THR A 5 -11.89 3.15 -6.49
C THR A 5 -10.73 3.67 -7.32
N ILE A 6 -10.16 2.81 -8.15
CA ILE A 6 -9.04 3.12 -9.04
C ILE A 6 -9.61 3.21 -10.46
N THR A 7 -9.43 4.36 -11.10
CA THR A 7 -9.86 4.59 -12.48
C THR A 7 -8.63 4.83 -13.34
N PHE A 8 -8.58 4.24 -14.53
CA PHE A 8 -7.52 4.53 -15.48
C PHE A 8 -7.77 5.92 -16.06
N ASN A 9 -6.79 6.81 -15.96
CA ASN A 9 -6.93 8.17 -16.46
C ASN A 9 -6.48 8.22 -17.93
N GLU A 10 -5.17 8.12 -18.18
CA GLU A 10 -4.65 8.15 -19.55
C GLU A 10 -3.27 7.49 -19.68
N TRP A 11 -2.90 7.24 -20.94
CA TRP A 11 -1.50 7.05 -21.31
C TRP A 11 -0.89 8.42 -21.53
N GLU A 12 0.09 8.80 -20.71
CA GLU A 12 0.76 10.08 -20.86
C GLU A 12 1.73 10.01 -22.07
N PRO A 13 1.82 11.08 -22.88
CA PRO A 13 2.80 11.15 -23.95
C PRO A 13 4.22 11.04 -23.38
N ARG A 14 5.15 10.50 -24.17
CA ARG A 14 6.57 10.42 -23.80
C ARG A 14 7.08 11.81 -23.41
N SER A 15 7.69 11.92 -22.24
CA SER A 15 8.27 13.15 -21.73
C SER A 15 9.63 12.85 -21.13
N GLY A 16 10.66 13.56 -21.60
CA GLY A 16 12.05 13.39 -21.16
C GLY A 16 12.51 11.93 -21.26
N ASP A 17 13.01 11.42 -20.14
CA ASP A 17 13.56 10.06 -20.03
C ASP A 17 12.50 8.97 -19.82
N VAL A 18 11.20 9.24 -19.87
CA VAL A 18 10.16 8.23 -19.62
C VAL A 18 9.57 7.72 -20.94
N VAL A 19 9.71 6.42 -21.18
CA VAL A 19 9.39 5.78 -22.48
C VAL A 19 7.94 5.35 -22.58
N SER A 20 7.33 5.04 -21.43
CA SER A 20 5.92 4.75 -21.30
C SER A 20 5.47 5.17 -19.92
N ARG A 21 4.33 5.87 -19.85
CA ARG A 21 3.74 6.31 -18.61
C ARG A 21 2.22 6.15 -18.69
N CYS A 22 1.62 5.66 -17.60
CA CYS A 22 0.18 5.63 -17.42
C CYS A 22 -0.20 6.28 -16.09
N SER A 23 -1.39 6.84 -16.00
CA SER A 23 -1.90 7.43 -14.77
C SER A 23 -3.22 6.81 -14.34
N PHE A 24 -3.41 6.75 -13.02
CA PHE A 24 -4.61 6.26 -12.37
C PHE A 24 -5.13 7.31 -11.41
N LEU A 25 -6.44 7.58 -11.47
CA LEU A 25 -7.14 8.35 -10.46
C LEU A 25 -7.56 7.41 -9.33
N VAL A 26 -7.15 7.71 -8.11
CA VAL A 26 -7.46 6.91 -6.93
C VAL A 26 -8.37 7.70 -6.00
N VAL A 27 -9.51 7.11 -5.65
CA VAL A 27 -10.55 7.74 -4.82
C VAL A 27 -10.89 6.86 -3.61
N GLN A 28 -10.97 7.44 -2.42
CA GLN A 28 -11.46 6.80 -1.19
C GLN A 28 -12.25 7.80 -0.33
N GLY A 29 -13.58 7.76 -0.40
CA GLY A 29 -14.41 8.77 0.27
C GLY A 29 -14.17 10.16 -0.34
N GLU A 30 -13.69 11.11 0.46
CA GLU A 30 -13.32 12.45 0.00
C GLU A 30 -11.86 12.56 -0.46
N LEU A 31 -11.05 11.51 -0.24
CA LEU A 31 -9.66 11.47 -0.69
C LEU A 31 -9.61 11.20 -2.20
N GLU A 32 -8.95 12.08 -2.94
CA GLU A 32 -8.71 11.96 -4.37
C GLU A 32 -7.26 12.35 -4.69
N PHE A 33 -6.54 11.50 -5.43
CA PHE A 33 -5.20 11.80 -5.92
C PHE A 33 -4.89 11.05 -7.22
N LEU A 34 -3.97 11.61 -8.00
CA LEU A 34 -3.46 10.98 -9.22
C LEU A 34 -2.20 10.18 -8.91
N MET A 35 -2.09 8.98 -9.44
CA MET A 35 -0.86 8.19 -9.42
C MET A 35 -0.40 7.90 -10.85
N SER A 36 0.77 8.41 -11.21
CA SER A 36 1.43 8.11 -12.48
C SER A 36 2.48 7.01 -12.29
N ILE A 37 2.55 6.04 -13.20
CA ILE A 37 3.60 5.03 -13.26
C ILE A 37 4.40 5.24 -14.53
N GLY A 38 5.72 5.45 -14.39
CA GLY A 38 6.63 5.69 -15.49
C GLY A 38 7.72 4.60 -15.61
N VAL A 39 8.10 4.28 -16.85
CA VAL A 39 9.27 3.45 -17.15
C VAL A 39 10.39 4.33 -17.74
N PRO A 40 11.52 4.50 -17.03
CA PRO A 40 12.65 5.26 -17.53
C PRO A 40 13.32 4.59 -18.74
N HIS A 41 13.96 5.41 -19.58
CA HIS A 41 14.66 5.02 -20.80
C HIS A 41 15.88 4.15 -20.50
N MET A 42 16.48 4.29 -19.31
CA MET A 42 17.63 3.46 -18.91
C MET A 42 17.27 2.00 -18.62
N LEU A 43 15.99 1.66 -18.46
CA LEU A 43 15.52 0.27 -18.30
C LEU A 43 15.50 -0.53 -19.62
N TRP A 44 16.11 -0.02 -20.68
CA TRP A 44 16.27 -0.72 -21.97
C TRP A 44 17.30 -1.84 -21.86
N THR A 45 16.96 -2.86 -21.09
CA THR A 45 17.61 -4.17 -21.18
C THR A 45 17.37 -4.74 -22.58
N THR A 46 18.23 -5.68 -22.99
CA THR A 46 18.05 -6.45 -24.23
C THR A 46 16.71 -7.20 -24.25
N THR A 47 16.07 -7.41 -23.10
CA THR A 47 14.74 -8.03 -22.98
C THR A 47 13.63 -7.04 -23.34
N TRP A 48 13.62 -5.83 -22.78
CA TRP A 48 12.56 -4.84 -23.04
C TRP A 48 12.48 -4.43 -24.51
N SER A 49 13.62 -4.26 -25.18
CA SER A 49 13.67 -3.88 -26.60
C SER A 49 13.08 -4.95 -27.53
N LYS A 50 13.10 -6.21 -27.10
CA LYS A 50 12.51 -7.35 -27.84
C LYS A 50 11.00 -7.50 -27.63
N LEU A 51 10.41 -6.83 -26.64
CA LEU A 51 8.97 -6.91 -26.39
C LEU A 51 8.20 -6.10 -27.44
N GLU A 52 7.07 -6.67 -27.87
CA GLU A 52 6.08 -5.94 -28.65
C GLU A 52 5.46 -4.81 -27.83
N GLU A 53 4.96 -3.76 -28.49
CA GLU A 53 4.38 -2.60 -27.82
C GLU A 53 3.19 -2.97 -26.92
N LYS A 54 2.41 -3.98 -27.31
CA LYS A 54 1.30 -4.52 -26.51
C LYS A 54 1.79 -5.12 -25.18
N ASP A 55 2.92 -5.82 -25.22
CA ASP A 55 3.52 -6.51 -24.07
C ASP A 55 4.20 -5.50 -23.15
N LYS A 56 4.82 -4.46 -23.71
CA LYS A 56 5.34 -3.31 -22.95
C LYS A 56 4.22 -2.64 -22.16
N LYS A 57 3.12 -2.24 -22.82
CA LYS A 57 1.97 -1.60 -22.16
C LYS A 57 1.38 -2.49 -21.06
N ARG A 58 1.24 -3.79 -21.33
CA ARG A 58 0.75 -4.76 -20.36
C ARG A 58 1.68 -4.86 -19.14
N LEU A 59 2.98 -4.94 -19.37
CA LEU A 59 3.99 -4.96 -18.31
C LEU A 59 3.92 -3.70 -17.44
N VAL A 60 3.86 -2.50 -18.04
CA VAL A 60 3.72 -1.23 -17.30
C VAL A 60 2.44 -1.22 -16.46
N LEU A 61 1.30 -1.59 -17.06
CA LEU A 61 0.02 -1.61 -16.35
C LEU A 61 0.05 -2.55 -15.16
N ARG A 62 0.53 -3.79 -15.35
CA ARG A 62 0.49 -4.80 -14.29
C ARG A 62 1.47 -4.49 -13.16
N VAL A 63 2.71 -4.15 -13.49
CA VAL A 63 3.71 -3.78 -12.47
C VAL A 63 3.28 -2.50 -11.74
N GLY A 64 2.81 -1.51 -12.49
CA GLY A 64 2.34 -0.24 -11.95
C GLY A 64 1.16 -0.43 -11.01
N LEU A 65 0.16 -1.20 -11.43
CA LEU A 65 -1.00 -1.51 -10.61
C LEU A 65 -0.62 -2.33 -9.38
N GLU A 66 0.22 -3.37 -9.50
CA GLU A 66 0.73 -4.13 -8.35
C GLU A 66 1.39 -3.21 -7.31
N ARG A 67 2.22 -2.26 -7.75
CA ARG A 67 2.87 -1.29 -6.85
C ARG A 67 1.90 -0.30 -6.23
N LEU A 68 0.94 0.22 -7.01
CA LEU A 68 -0.15 1.06 -6.51
C LEU A 68 -0.91 0.31 -5.40
N LEU A 69 -1.39 -0.91 -5.68
CA LEU A 69 -2.11 -1.72 -4.70
C LEU A 69 -1.28 -2.01 -3.45
N LYS A 70 0.02 -2.25 -3.60
CA LYS A 70 0.95 -2.42 -2.47
C LYS A 70 1.06 -1.16 -1.61
N LYS A 71 1.17 0.03 -2.23
CA LYS A 71 1.16 1.33 -1.51
C LYS A 71 -0.15 1.57 -0.77
N LEU A 72 -1.28 1.28 -1.41
CA LEU A 72 -2.61 1.37 -0.77
C LEU A 72 -2.71 0.43 0.44
N THR A 73 -2.22 -0.80 0.29
CA THR A 73 -2.20 -1.79 1.37
C THR A 73 -1.28 -1.37 2.52
N SER A 74 -0.14 -0.75 2.23
CA SER A 74 0.82 -0.32 3.24
C SER A 74 0.49 1.03 3.89
N GLY A 75 -0.58 1.71 3.46
CA GLY A 75 -0.88 3.07 3.93
C GLY A 75 0.09 4.14 3.42
N ASP A 76 0.86 3.86 2.36
CA ASP A 76 1.89 4.76 1.80
C ASP A 76 1.33 5.56 0.62
N TYR A 77 0.30 6.37 0.90
CA TYR A 77 -0.39 7.25 -0.04
C TYR A 77 -0.82 8.55 0.67
N PRO A 78 -1.05 9.65 -0.06
CA PRO A 78 -1.45 10.92 0.54
C PRO A 78 -2.76 10.79 1.33
N ARG A 79 -2.89 11.41 2.50
CA ARG A 79 -4.17 11.39 3.25
C ARG A 79 -5.06 12.59 3.01
N GLU A 80 -4.53 13.62 2.36
CA GLU A 80 -5.30 14.79 1.95
C GLU A 80 -5.59 14.69 0.45
N SER A 81 -6.74 15.22 0.04
CA SER A 81 -7.06 15.35 -1.37
C SER A 81 -6.08 16.34 -2.00
N THR A 82 -5.07 15.83 -2.69
CA THR A 82 -4.05 16.64 -3.34
C THR A 82 -4.24 16.62 -4.84
N LYS A 83 -4.20 17.79 -5.49
CA LYS A 83 -4.01 17.88 -6.94
C LYS A 83 -2.63 17.41 -7.40
N SER A 84 -1.71 17.12 -6.46
CA SER A 84 -0.38 16.63 -6.80
C SER A 84 -0.44 15.19 -7.30
N SER A 85 0.30 14.93 -8.38
CA SER A 85 0.50 13.59 -8.90
C SER A 85 1.60 12.89 -8.10
N GLN A 86 1.33 11.66 -7.66
CA GLN A 86 2.33 10.76 -7.10
C GLN A 86 2.94 9.96 -8.24
N GLU A 87 4.27 9.96 -8.37
CA GLU A 87 4.94 9.19 -9.41
C GLU A 87 5.60 7.92 -8.86
N ILE A 88 5.33 6.78 -9.50
CA ILE A 88 6.08 5.53 -9.33
C ILE A 88 6.96 5.36 -10.55
N ILE A 89 8.25 5.60 -10.39
CA ILE A 89 9.25 5.27 -11.40
C ILE A 89 9.68 3.82 -11.18
N LEU A 90 9.56 2.98 -12.22
CA LEU A 90 10.16 1.65 -12.19
C LEU A 90 11.68 1.83 -12.31
N ALA A 91 12.44 1.55 -11.25
CA ALA A 91 13.87 1.83 -11.22
C ALA A 91 14.68 0.73 -11.93
N THR A 92 15.93 1.02 -12.31
CA THR A 92 16.80 0.07 -13.02
C THR A 92 17.26 -1.11 -12.17
N ASP A 93 17.25 -0.96 -10.86
CA ASP A 93 17.57 -1.98 -9.85
C ASP A 93 16.37 -2.81 -9.44
N ASP A 94 15.16 -2.46 -9.87
CA ASP A 94 14.01 -3.32 -9.69
C ASP A 94 14.16 -4.55 -10.59
N GLU A 95 14.50 -5.70 -10.01
CA GLU A 95 14.44 -6.99 -10.70
C GLU A 95 12.98 -7.29 -11.10
N ILE A 96 12.57 -6.78 -12.25
CA ILE A 96 11.27 -7.08 -12.84
C ILE A 96 11.39 -8.41 -13.55
N GLU A 97 10.79 -9.44 -12.96
CA GLU A 97 10.59 -10.74 -13.61
C GLU A 97 9.61 -10.59 -14.78
N VAL A 98 10.10 -10.15 -15.95
CA VAL A 98 9.27 -9.87 -17.14
C VAL A 98 8.33 -11.03 -17.45
N ASP A 99 8.82 -12.26 -17.38
CA ASP A 99 8.04 -13.47 -17.66
C ASP A 99 6.82 -13.63 -16.73
N LYS A 100 6.94 -13.24 -15.45
CA LYS A 100 5.81 -13.25 -14.47
C LYS A 100 4.65 -12.40 -14.97
N TYR A 101 4.94 -11.25 -15.58
CA TYR A 101 3.95 -10.25 -15.99
C TYR A 101 3.46 -10.41 -17.44
N LEU A 102 4.15 -11.20 -18.26
CA LEU A 102 3.69 -11.55 -19.61
C LEU A 102 2.72 -12.75 -19.60
N VAL A 103 2.80 -13.62 -18.60
CA VAL A 103 1.86 -14.74 -18.45
C VAL A 103 0.51 -14.22 -17.99
N LYS A 104 -0.55 -14.62 -18.71
CA LYS A 104 -1.91 -14.19 -18.40
C LYS A 104 -2.44 -14.80 -17.13
N LEU A 105 -2.94 -13.96 -16.22
CA LEU A 105 -3.63 -14.40 -15.00
C LEU A 105 -5.13 -14.51 -15.26
N CYS A 106 -5.69 -15.69 -15.02
CA CYS A 106 -7.12 -15.94 -15.18
C CYS A 106 -7.69 -16.64 -13.94
N LYS A 107 -8.38 -15.88 -13.07
CA LYS A 107 -9.08 -16.37 -11.87
C LYS A 107 -10.22 -17.35 -12.19
N PHE A 108 -10.68 -17.34 -13.43
CA PHE A 108 -11.69 -18.26 -13.93
C PHE A 108 -11.11 -19.62 -14.32
N GLN A 109 -9.79 -19.82 -14.23
CA GLN A 109 -9.19 -21.13 -14.42
C GLN A 109 -9.05 -21.90 -13.10
N THR A 110 -9.07 -23.22 -13.21
CA THR A 110 -8.82 -24.14 -12.11
C THR A 110 -7.95 -25.30 -12.58
N LYS A 111 -7.05 -25.75 -11.72
CA LYS A 111 -6.18 -26.89 -11.99
C LYS A 111 -6.94 -28.18 -11.74
N ALA A 112 -7.13 -28.97 -12.78
CA ALA A 112 -7.66 -30.34 -12.72
C ALA A 112 -6.52 -31.35 -12.94
N PRO A 113 -6.71 -32.65 -12.63
CA PRO A 113 -5.66 -33.66 -12.81
C PRO A 113 -5.10 -33.74 -14.24
N ALA A 114 -5.93 -33.48 -15.25
CA ALA A 114 -5.57 -33.56 -16.67
C ALA A 114 -5.21 -32.20 -17.31
N GLY A 115 -5.12 -31.11 -16.54
CA GLY A 115 -4.78 -29.78 -17.08
C GLY A 115 -5.62 -28.64 -16.50
N LEU A 116 -5.71 -27.53 -17.22
CA LEU A 116 -6.52 -26.37 -16.81
C LEU A 116 -7.96 -26.51 -17.31
N VAL A 117 -8.91 -26.05 -16.51
CA VAL A 117 -10.33 -25.99 -16.88
C VAL A 117 -10.83 -24.56 -16.68
N CYS A 118 -11.63 -24.07 -17.63
CA CYS A 118 -12.26 -22.76 -17.59
C CYS A 118 -13.62 -22.84 -16.88
N LYS A 119 -13.75 -22.22 -15.70
CA LYS A 119 -14.99 -22.21 -14.89
C LYS A 119 -16.13 -21.45 -15.54
N VAL A 120 -15.82 -20.58 -16.48
CA VAL A 120 -16.80 -19.72 -17.16
C VAL A 120 -17.14 -20.24 -18.55
N ALA A 121 -16.78 -21.48 -18.89
CA ALA A 121 -17.19 -22.07 -20.15
C ALA A 121 -18.71 -22.31 -20.16
N VAL A 122 -19.38 -21.98 -21.26
CA VAL A 122 -20.81 -22.26 -21.46
C VAL A 122 -21.09 -23.77 -21.51
N GLU A 123 -22.32 -24.19 -21.23
CA GLU A 123 -22.70 -25.62 -21.19
C GLU A 123 -22.40 -26.36 -22.50
N ASN A 124 -22.54 -25.67 -23.65
CA ASN A 124 -22.30 -26.22 -24.99
C ASN A 124 -20.89 -25.93 -25.53
N ASP A 125 -19.91 -25.67 -24.66
CA ASP A 125 -18.51 -25.43 -25.04
C ASP A 125 -17.93 -26.65 -25.78
N GLN A 126 -17.49 -26.47 -27.03
CA GLN A 126 -16.96 -27.56 -27.87
C GLN A 126 -15.71 -28.22 -27.25
N LEU A 127 -14.94 -27.48 -26.46
CA LEU A 127 -13.79 -27.99 -25.73
C LEU A 127 -14.13 -28.53 -24.32
N GLN A 128 -15.41 -28.58 -23.93
CA GLN A 128 -15.87 -29.09 -22.63
C GLN A 128 -15.14 -28.43 -21.46
N ALA A 129 -15.01 -27.10 -21.49
CA ALA A 129 -14.27 -26.28 -20.54
C ALA A 129 -12.74 -26.53 -20.49
N LYS A 130 -12.21 -27.52 -21.21
CA LYS A 130 -10.77 -27.83 -21.22
C LYS A 130 -10.01 -26.65 -21.81
N THR A 131 -8.96 -26.24 -21.13
CA THR A 131 -8.12 -25.13 -21.55
C THR A 131 -6.65 -25.41 -21.27
N CYS A 132 -5.76 -24.67 -21.91
CA CYS A 132 -4.33 -24.70 -21.68
C CYS A 132 -3.79 -23.27 -21.67
N GLN A 133 -2.52 -23.08 -21.28
CA GLN A 133 -1.95 -21.74 -21.18
C GLN A 133 -2.01 -20.96 -22.51
N PRO A 134 -1.67 -21.53 -23.68
CA PRO A 134 -1.82 -20.84 -24.97
C PRO A 134 -3.26 -20.37 -25.25
N LEU A 135 -4.26 -21.25 -25.10
CA LEU A 135 -5.67 -20.90 -25.29
C LEU A 135 -6.13 -19.79 -24.35
N CYS A 136 -5.61 -19.78 -23.13
CA CYS A 136 -5.91 -18.73 -22.16
C CYS A 136 -5.29 -17.40 -22.57
N ASN A 137 -4.03 -17.41 -22.98
CA ASN A 137 -3.30 -16.23 -23.42
C ASN A 137 -4.01 -15.55 -24.61
N GLU A 138 -4.63 -16.33 -25.49
CA GLU A 138 -5.39 -15.83 -26.64
C GLU A 138 -6.86 -15.48 -26.32
N CYS A 139 -7.35 -15.80 -25.12
CA CYS A 139 -8.74 -15.54 -24.76
C CYS A 139 -9.04 -14.04 -24.66
N SER A 140 -10.25 -13.62 -25.04
CA SER A 140 -10.64 -12.19 -25.01
C SER A 140 -10.85 -11.62 -23.61
N ILE A 141 -11.00 -12.44 -22.55
CA ILE A 141 -11.08 -11.95 -21.15
C ILE A 141 -9.76 -11.27 -20.79
N PRO A 142 -9.75 -10.02 -20.30
CA PRO A 142 -8.55 -9.39 -19.78
C PRO A 142 -7.87 -10.18 -18.65
N ASP A 143 -6.63 -9.84 -18.33
CA ASP A 143 -5.99 -10.36 -17.13
C ASP A 143 -6.83 -10.07 -15.88
N SER A 144 -6.87 -11.01 -14.94
CA SER A 144 -7.74 -10.89 -13.76
C SER A 144 -7.37 -9.76 -12.81
N ASP A 145 -6.10 -9.36 -12.80
CA ASP A 145 -5.59 -8.18 -12.07
C ASP A 145 -5.90 -6.86 -12.80
N LEU A 146 -6.26 -6.91 -14.08
CA LEU A 146 -6.67 -5.74 -14.89
C LEU A 146 -8.19 -5.70 -15.14
N LEU A 147 -8.92 -6.72 -14.73
CA LEU A 147 -10.35 -6.86 -15.01
C LEU A 147 -11.15 -5.80 -14.24
N CYS A 148 -12.06 -5.11 -14.93
CA CYS A 148 -13.00 -4.18 -14.29
C CYS A 148 -13.77 -4.87 -13.17
N SER A 149 -13.88 -4.24 -11.99
CA SER A 149 -14.64 -4.78 -10.86
C SER A 149 -16.15 -4.86 -11.12
N HIS A 150 -16.66 -4.08 -12.07
CA HIS A 150 -18.09 -4.08 -12.44
C HIS A 150 -18.44 -5.16 -13.48
N LEU A 151 -17.46 -5.90 -14.00
CA LEU A 151 -17.72 -7.00 -14.93
C LEU A 151 -18.09 -8.26 -14.14
N SER A 152 -19.31 -8.75 -14.34
CA SER A 152 -19.85 -9.93 -13.66
C SER A 152 -20.30 -10.99 -14.67
N HIS A 153 -20.39 -12.23 -14.20
CA HIS A 153 -20.86 -13.38 -14.97
C HIS A 153 -20.32 -13.50 -16.40
N PRO A 154 -18.99 -13.44 -16.63
CA PRO A 154 -18.48 -13.68 -17.96
C PRO A 154 -18.77 -15.14 -18.34
N GLU A 155 -19.09 -15.35 -19.61
CA GLU A 155 -19.27 -16.66 -20.21
C GLU A 155 -18.34 -16.76 -21.42
N CYS A 156 -17.62 -17.87 -21.53
CA CYS A 156 -16.71 -18.16 -22.62
C CYS A 156 -17.22 -19.34 -23.44
N TRP A 157 -16.99 -19.28 -24.74
CA TRP A 157 -17.18 -20.39 -25.65
C TRP A 157 -15.89 -20.62 -26.43
N SER A 158 -15.64 -21.87 -26.79
CA SER A 158 -14.53 -22.21 -27.66
C SER A 158 -14.95 -22.18 -29.12
N SER A 159 -14.13 -21.57 -29.97
CA SER A 159 -14.21 -21.73 -31.42
C SER A 159 -13.12 -22.68 -31.87
N VAL A 160 -13.50 -23.71 -32.64
CA VAL A 160 -12.56 -24.69 -33.22
C VAL A 160 -12.69 -24.63 -34.73
N SER A 161 -11.63 -24.18 -35.39
CA SER A 161 -11.47 -24.29 -36.84
C SER A 161 -10.44 -25.38 -37.18
N GLN A 162 -10.25 -25.67 -38.47
CA GLN A 162 -9.23 -26.64 -38.90
C GLN A 162 -7.81 -26.23 -38.52
N THR A 163 -7.55 -24.93 -38.35
CA THR A 163 -6.20 -24.38 -38.12
C THR A 163 -6.05 -23.61 -36.81
N SER A 164 -7.15 -23.30 -36.12
CA SER A 164 -7.13 -22.49 -34.91
C SER A 164 -8.10 -23.00 -33.85
N ARG A 165 -7.72 -22.79 -32.59
CA ARG A 165 -8.59 -22.97 -31.43
C ARG A 165 -8.50 -21.70 -30.61
N SER A 166 -9.64 -21.05 -30.34
CA SER A 166 -9.71 -19.85 -29.51
C SER A 166 -10.74 -20.03 -28.40
N ARG A 167 -10.65 -19.18 -27.37
CA ARG A 167 -11.70 -19.00 -26.37
C ARG A 167 -12.15 -17.56 -26.40
N ASP A 168 -13.39 -17.35 -26.81
CA ASP A 168 -13.96 -16.02 -26.92
C ASP A 168 -15.03 -15.82 -25.85
N ILE A 169 -15.26 -14.57 -25.47
CA ILE A 169 -16.36 -14.24 -24.55
C ILE A 169 -17.65 -14.28 -25.35
N GLY A 170 -18.61 -15.07 -24.88
CA GLY A 170 -19.95 -15.16 -25.47
C GLY A 170 -20.90 -14.14 -24.85
N SER A 171 -20.81 -13.95 -23.53
CA SER A 171 -21.61 -12.98 -22.80
C SER A 171 -20.88 -12.50 -21.55
N ALA A 172 -21.30 -11.34 -21.03
CA ALA A 172 -21.01 -10.93 -19.66
C ALA A 172 -22.08 -9.93 -19.23
N MET A 173 -22.06 -9.56 -17.95
CA MET A 173 -22.91 -8.51 -17.40
C MET A 173 -22.06 -7.38 -16.83
N CYS A 174 -22.62 -6.17 -16.79
CA CYS A 174 -22.01 -5.03 -16.13
C CYS A 174 -22.92 -4.56 -15.01
N GLU A 175 -22.40 -4.50 -13.79
CA GLU A 175 -23.16 -4.08 -12.61
C GLU A 175 -23.60 -2.61 -12.68
N LYS A 176 -22.98 -1.82 -13.56
CA LYS A 176 -23.40 -0.44 -13.87
C LYS A 176 -24.48 -0.33 -14.94
N GLY A 177 -25.04 -1.45 -15.41
CA GLY A 177 -26.11 -1.50 -16.41
C GLY A 177 -25.68 -1.04 -17.81
N ARG A 178 -24.37 -0.97 -18.09
CA ARG A 178 -23.85 -0.69 -19.43
C ARG A 178 -23.74 -1.97 -20.23
N ASP A 179 -23.96 -1.89 -21.54
CA ASP A 179 -23.75 -3.03 -22.42
C ASP A 179 -22.25 -3.41 -22.43
N PRO A 180 -21.88 -4.62 -22.01
CA PRO A 180 -20.51 -5.09 -22.07
C PRO A 180 -20.14 -5.60 -23.48
N ALA A 181 -20.85 -5.19 -24.54
CA ALA A 181 -20.66 -5.61 -25.94
C ALA A 181 -19.18 -5.76 -26.39
N ASN A 182 -18.25 -5.02 -25.80
CA ASN A 182 -16.82 -5.28 -25.93
C ASN A 182 -16.12 -5.59 -24.60
N THR A 183 -16.43 -6.75 -24.03
CA THR A 183 -15.83 -7.26 -22.78
C THR A 183 -14.31 -7.33 -22.81
N SER A 184 -13.69 -7.46 -23.99
CA SER A 184 -12.24 -7.42 -24.16
C SER A 184 -11.62 -6.05 -23.83
N GLU A 185 -12.44 -5.01 -23.79
CA GLU A 185 -12.09 -3.64 -23.41
C GLU A 185 -12.40 -3.34 -21.93
N CYS A 186 -12.92 -4.30 -21.15
CA CYS A 186 -13.10 -4.15 -19.69
C CYS A 186 -11.77 -4.25 -18.92
N LYS A 187 -10.79 -3.44 -19.34
CA LYS A 187 -9.42 -3.31 -18.85
C LYS A 187 -8.99 -1.82 -18.85
N PRO A 188 -7.89 -1.45 -18.18
CA PRO A 188 -7.40 -0.07 -18.17
C PRO A 188 -7.22 0.47 -19.60
N GLY A 189 -7.79 1.66 -19.85
CA GLY A 189 -7.72 2.34 -21.15
C GLY A 189 -8.57 1.74 -22.27
N GLY A 190 -9.36 0.69 -22.01
CA GLY A 190 -10.32 0.14 -22.97
C GLY A 190 -11.67 0.88 -22.90
N GLN A 191 -12.31 0.82 -21.74
CA GLN A 191 -13.61 1.46 -21.49
C GLN A 191 -13.46 2.67 -20.55
N GLN A 192 -14.13 3.78 -20.85
CA GLN A 192 -14.12 4.98 -19.99
C GLN A 192 -14.71 4.72 -18.59
N CYS A 193 -15.59 3.71 -18.45
CA CYS A 193 -16.15 3.33 -17.15
C CYS A 193 -15.33 2.29 -16.39
N TRP A 194 -14.16 1.88 -16.90
CA TRP A 194 -13.32 0.92 -16.23
C TRP A 194 -12.96 1.42 -14.83
N GLN A 195 -13.18 0.58 -13.83
CA GLN A 195 -12.79 0.84 -12.46
C GLN A 195 -12.34 -0.46 -11.80
N LEU A 196 -11.32 -0.35 -10.96
CA LEU A 196 -10.93 -1.37 -10.02
C LEU A 196 -11.32 -0.92 -8.62
N VAL A 197 -12.26 -1.63 -8.02
CA VAL A 197 -12.61 -1.51 -6.61
C VAL A 197 -11.63 -2.38 -5.83
N PHE A 198 -10.82 -1.74 -4.99
CA PHE A 198 -9.81 -2.39 -4.18
C PHE A 198 -10.08 -2.18 -2.69
N GLU A 199 -10.38 -3.27 -2.01
CA GLU A 199 -10.41 -3.31 -0.55
C GLU A 199 -9.08 -3.90 -0.09
N PRO A 200 -8.16 -3.08 0.45
CA PRO A 200 -6.95 -3.64 1.03
C PRO A 200 -7.40 -4.61 2.11
N ALA A 201 -7.00 -5.88 1.95
CA ALA A 201 -7.13 -6.82 3.04
C ALA A 201 -6.47 -6.16 4.25
N LYS A 202 -7.18 -6.13 5.38
CA LYS A 202 -6.54 -5.78 6.65
C LYS A 202 -5.52 -6.87 6.90
N VAL A 203 -4.32 -6.70 6.37
CA VAL A 203 -3.23 -7.65 6.54
C VAL A 203 -3.06 -7.71 8.04
N ALA A 204 -3.40 -8.85 8.64
CA ALA A 204 -3.07 -9.10 10.02
C ALA A 204 -1.54 -9.02 10.06
N GLN A 205 -1.02 -7.87 10.47
CA GLN A 205 0.41 -7.68 10.55
C GLN A 205 0.87 -8.67 11.61
N GLU A 206 1.69 -9.62 11.19
CA GLU A 206 2.35 -10.52 12.14
C GLU A 206 3.21 -9.65 13.03
N ILE A 207 2.78 -9.51 14.29
CA ILE A 207 3.51 -8.75 15.28
C ILE A 207 4.73 -9.59 15.66
N PRO A 208 5.97 -9.08 15.46
CA PRO A 208 7.17 -9.81 15.84
C PRO A 208 7.16 -10.13 17.34
N THR A 209 7.57 -11.34 17.71
CA THR A 209 7.60 -11.75 19.13
C THR A 209 8.70 -11.05 19.93
N ASP A 210 9.72 -10.53 19.25
CA ASP A 210 10.91 -9.82 19.75
C ASP A 210 10.75 -8.28 19.66
N LEU A 211 9.53 -7.77 19.71
CA LEU A 211 9.25 -6.33 19.53
C LEU A 211 10.07 -5.38 20.44
N PRO A 212 10.23 -5.64 21.76
CA PRO A 212 11.03 -4.76 22.62
C PRO A 212 12.47 -4.62 22.15
N ASP A 213 13.11 -5.73 21.73
CA ASP A 213 14.47 -5.73 21.19
C ASP A 213 14.53 -4.89 19.90
N ARG A 214 13.55 -5.09 19.00
CA ARG A 214 13.46 -4.30 17.75
C ARG A 214 13.26 -2.81 17.98
N VAL A 215 12.55 -2.41 19.03
CA VAL A 215 12.37 -1.00 19.39
C VAL A 215 13.69 -0.41 19.89
N ALA A 216 14.43 -1.14 20.74
CA ALA A 216 15.73 -0.72 21.21
C ALA A 216 16.70 -0.52 20.04
N ASP A 217 16.80 -1.52 19.15
CA ASP A 217 17.63 -1.44 17.93
C ASP A 217 17.22 -0.27 17.03
N GLU A 218 15.91 -0.07 16.82
CA GLU A 218 15.42 0.98 15.93
C GLU A 218 15.65 2.38 16.50
N ILE A 219 15.65 2.57 17.82
CA ILE A 219 16.07 3.82 18.47
C ILE A 219 17.55 4.11 18.17
N ASP A 220 18.42 3.11 18.30
CA ASP A 220 19.84 3.27 18.02
C ASP A 220 20.09 3.57 16.54
N PHE A 221 19.46 2.83 15.63
CA PHE A 221 19.57 3.08 14.20
C PHE A 221 19.01 4.43 13.78
N LEU A 222 17.91 4.87 14.39
CA LEU A 222 17.33 6.17 14.13
C LEU A 222 18.27 7.29 14.60
N ASN A 223 18.85 7.16 15.79
CA ASN A 223 19.85 8.10 16.29
C ASN A 223 21.09 8.16 15.38
N LEU A 224 21.57 7.02 14.89
CA LEU A 224 22.68 6.98 13.94
C LEU A 224 22.34 7.70 12.63
N ALA A 225 21.13 7.48 12.08
CA ALA A 225 20.67 8.19 10.89
C ALA A 225 20.58 9.71 11.10
N PHE A 226 20.03 10.14 12.24
CA PHE A 226 19.94 11.56 12.58
C PHE A 226 21.31 12.21 12.82
N VAL A 227 22.24 11.51 13.49
CA VAL A 227 23.61 12.03 13.64
C VAL A 227 24.29 12.15 12.29
N HIS A 228 24.04 11.23 11.35
CA HIS A 228 24.60 11.32 10.01
C HIS A 228 24.11 12.54 9.23
N VAL A 229 22.82 12.88 9.32
CA VAL A 229 22.21 13.98 8.56
C VAL A 229 22.33 15.33 9.29
N HIS A 230 22.07 15.36 10.59
CA HIS A 230 21.92 16.58 11.40
C HIS A 230 23.01 16.74 12.48
N SER A 231 24.01 15.85 12.54
CA SER A 231 25.11 15.85 13.52
C SER A 231 24.70 15.74 15.00
N LYS A 232 23.41 15.51 15.29
CA LYS A 232 22.85 15.39 16.64
C LYS A 232 21.92 14.18 16.73
N ARG A 233 21.71 13.69 17.96
CA ARG A 233 20.76 12.62 18.25
C ARG A 233 19.35 13.19 18.31
N ILE A 234 18.39 12.46 17.75
CA ILE A 234 16.96 12.79 17.83
C ILE A 234 16.36 12.37 19.16
N LEU A 235 16.86 11.29 19.77
CA LEU A 235 16.34 10.77 21.04
C LEU A 235 17.48 10.58 22.05
N GLU A 236 17.48 11.40 23.10
CA GLU A 236 18.39 11.24 24.23
C GLU A 236 17.71 10.48 25.37
N LEU A 237 18.13 9.22 25.54
CA LEU A 237 17.68 8.41 26.67
C LEU A 237 18.49 8.80 27.90
N SER A 238 17.86 9.52 28.83
CA SER A 238 18.47 9.90 30.09
C SER A 238 18.86 8.70 30.97
N GLN A 239 18.16 7.56 30.83
CA GLN A 239 18.39 6.35 31.62
C GLN A 239 18.09 5.09 30.80
N ALA A 240 18.89 4.04 30.97
CA ALA A 240 18.66 2.73 30.35
C ALA A 240 17.31 2.10 30.75
N ARG A 241 16.75 2.53 31.90
CA ARG A 241 15.47 2.06 32.42
C ARG A 241 14.30 2.29 31.46
N SER A 242 14.34 3.36 30.66
CA SER A 242 13.28 3.65 29.70
C SER A 242 13.10 2.56 28.64
N ILE A 243 14.13 1.77 28.36
CA ILE A 243 14.06 0.63 27.44
C ILE A 243 13.69 -0.66 28.17
N SER A 244 14.19 -0.88 29.40
CA SER A 244 13.84 -2.08 30.17
C SER A 244 12.34 -2.17 30.48
N ASP A 245 11.66 -1.03 30.62
CA ASP A 245 10.23 -0.99 30.92
C ASP A 245 9.34 -1.44 29.74
N LEU A 246 9.90 -1.55 28.53
CA LEU A 246 9.22 -2.11 27.37
C LEU A 246 9.02 -3.64 27.49
N TYR A 247 9.89 -4.32 28.25
CA TYR A 247 9.89 -5.77 28.43
C TYR A 247 8.85 -6.23 29.46
N GLY A 248 8.54 -7.53 29.44
CA GLY A 248 7.61 -8.16 30.37
C GLY A 248 6.16 -8.17 29.89
N SER A 249 5.35 -8.99 30.56
CA SER A 249 3.93 -9.17 30.26
C SER A 249 3.11 -7.94 30.62
N CYS A 250 2.01 -7.74 29.92
CA CYS A 250 0.98 -6.73 30.16
C CYS A 250 -0.33 -7.47 30.45
N ALA A 251 -0.51 -7.91 31.71
CA ALA A 251 -1.64 -8.76 32.09
C ALA A 251 -2.87 -7.94 32.53
N THR A 252 -2.66 -6.73 33.02
CA THR A 252 -3.69 -5.89 33.61
C THR A 252 -3.83 -4.54 32.91
N GLU A 253 -4.92 -3.84 33.21
CA GLU A 253 -5.14 -2.45 32.78
C GLU A 253 -4.04 -1.52 33.29
N GLN A 254 -3.60 -1.72 34.54
CA GLN A 254 -2.54 -0.92 35.16
C GLN A 254 -1.20 -1.13 34.46
N ASP A 255 -0.87 -2.38 34.09
CA ASP A 255 0.34 -2.67 33.31
C ASP A 255 0.29 -1.97 31.95
N PHE A 256 -0.87 -2.01 31.29
CA PHE A 256 -1.08 -1.36 30.00
C PHE A 256 -0.89 0.15 30.10
N MET A 257 -1.50 0.79 31.09
CA MET A 257 -1.36 2.22 31.34
C MET A 257 0.10 2.62 31.59
N PHE A 258 0.80 1.88 32.45
CA PHE A 258 2.21 2.15 32.75
C PHE A 258 3.07 2.05 31.49
N LYS A 259 2.89 0.99 30.71
CA LYS A 259 3.67 0.75 29.49
C LYS A 259 3.37 1.76 28.38
N VAL A 260 2.10 2.15 28.21
CA VAL A 260 1.73 3.25 27.29
C VAL A 260 2.35 4.58 27.73
N ALA A 261 2.40 4.86 29.04
CA ALA A 261 3.04 6.06 29.55
C ALA A 261 4.55 6.10 29.25
N VAL A 262 5.25 4.96 29.37
CA VAL A 262 6.66 4.84 29.00
C VAL A 262 6.88 5.20 27.52
N ILE A 263 6.06 4.66 26.60
CA ILE A 263 6.19 5.00 25.18
C ILE A 263 5.85 6.48 24.94
N ALA A 264 4.78 7.00 25.54
CA ALA A 264 4.42 8.41 25.36
C ALA A 264 5.55 9.35 25.83
N ASP A 265 6.23 9.01 26.92
CA ASP A 265 7.39 9.76 27.40
C ASP A 265 8.58 9.65 26.43
N LEU A 266 8.82 8.49 25.80
CA LEU A 266 9.80 8.35 24.72
C LEU A 266 9.44 9.22 23.51
N VAL A 267 8.16 9.25 23.11
CA VAL A 267 7.67 10.11 22.02
C VAL A 267 7.90 11.59 22.36
N ASN A 268 7.65 12.01 23.59
CA ASN A 268 7.86 13.38 24.05
C ASN A 268 9.33 13.79 24.09
N LYS A 269 10.27 12.84 24.15
CA LYS A 269 11.71 13.09 24.12
C LYS A 269 12.29 13.21 22.71
N LEU A 270 11.51 12.99 21.66
CA LEU A 270 11.95 13.23 20.28
C LEU A 270 12.24 14.73 20.10
N SER A 271 13.48 15.06 19.74
CA SER A 271 13.94 16.43 19.57
C SER A 271 14.19 16.73 18.09
N MET A 272 13.53 17.79 17.58
CA MET A 272 13.77 18.35 16.25
C MET A 272 14.54 19.68 16.30
N ALA A 273 15.08 20.04 17.47
CA ALA A 273 15.66 21.36 17.71
C ALA A 273 16.81 21.70 16.75
N ASP A 274 17.51 20.69 16.24
CA ASP A 274 18.66 20.86 15.35
C ASP A 274 18.32 20.65 13.87
N ALA A 275 17.16 20.07 13.57
CA ALA A 275 16.68 19.85 12.20
C ALA A 275 15.82 21.01 11.68
N LEU A 276 15.38 21.89 12.58
CA LEU A 276 14.51 23.03 12.30
C LEU A 276 15.14 24.35 12.78
N SER A 277 14.92 25.44 12.05
CA SER A 277 15.34 26.79 12.47
C SER A 277 14.54 27.28 13.68
N GLU A 278 14.92 28.41 14.29
CA GLU A 278 14.12 29.01 15.37
C GLU A 278 12.75 29.48 14.87
N GLU A 279 12.70 30.05 13.67
CA GLU A 279 11.46 30.52 13.03
C GLU A 279 10.51 29.35 12.71
N GLU A 280 11.05 28.20 12.29
CA GLU A 280 10.25 27.00 12.01
C GLU A 280 9.66 26.38 13.28
N ARG A 281 10.24 26.67 14.45
CA ARG A 281 9.79 26.17 15.75
C ARG A 281 8.89 27.14 16.50
N ASP A 282 8.86 28.41 16.08
CA ASP A 282 8.16 29.45 16.81
C ASP A 282 6.65 29.16 16.93
N GLY A 283 6.14 29.24 18.16
CA GLY A 283 4.74 28.93 18.48
C GLY A 283 4.34 27.44 18.38
N ILE A 284 5.26 26.51 18.11
CA ILE A 284 4.96 25.08 17.96
C ILE A 284 5.31 24.32 19.24
N GLU A 285 4.29 23.85 19.95
CA GLU A 285 4.46 23.05 21.15
C GLU A 285 4.36 21.54 20.87
N GLY A 286 5.21 20.75 21.54
CA GLY A 286 5.16 19.29 21.54
C GLY A 286 6.03 18.64 20.45
N SER A 287 6.71 17.55 20.82
CA SER A 287 7.65 16.84 19.95
C SER A 287 7.03 16.32 18.65
N VAL A 288 5.79 15.81 18.71
CA VAL A 288 5.10 15.25 17.55
C VAL A 288 4.71 16.34 16.55
N ASN A 289 4.36 17.55 17.01
CA ASN A 289 4.04 18.66 16.12
C ASN A 289 5.31 19.20 15.44
N LEU A 290 6.41 19.31 16.18
CA LEU A 290 7.72 19.65 15.60
C LEU A 290 8.17 18.59 14.58
N LEU A 291 7.94 17.31 14.87
CA LEU A 291 8.23 16.23 13.93
C LEU A 291 7.38 16.33 12.65
N GLU A 292 6.10 16.69 12.77
CA GLU A 292 5.23 16.91 11.60
C GLU A 292 5.75 18.06 10.72
N VAL A 293 6.22 19.16 11.32
CA VAL A 293 6.83 20.29 10.60
C VAL A 293 8.08 19.84 9.85
N TYR A 294 8.97 19.11 10.53
CA TYR A 294 10.16 18.52 9.92
C TYR A 294 9.79 17.61 8.74
N LEU A 295 8.82 16.71 8.90
CA LEU A 295 8.39 15.82 7.82
C LEU A 295 7.74 16.58 6.66
N ASN A 296 6.98 17.64 6.93
CA ASN A 296 6.36 18.45 5.88
C ASN A 296 7.40 19.27 5.09
N LYS A 297 8.51 19.63 5.70
CA LYS A 297 9.61 20.35 5.05
C LYS A 297 10.32 19.49 4.01
N PHE A 298 10.62 18.23 4.34
CA PHE A 298 11.45 17.36 3.50
C PHE A 298 10.66 16.26 2.76
N HIS A 299 9.46 15.90 3.26
CA HIS A 299 8.69 14.73 2.83
C HIS A 299 7.17 14.99 2.83
N GLN A 300 6.73 16.01 2.08
CA GLN A 300 5.31 16.39 1.99
C GLN A 300 4.38 15.19 1.74
N GLY A 301 3.44 14.96 2.67
CA GLY A 301 2.42 13.91 2.58
C GLY A 301 2.87 12.49 2.97
N PHE A 302 4.13 12.28 3.37
CA PHE A 302 4.63 10.94 3.78
C PHE A 302 4.64 10.71 5.30
N GLY A 303 4.39 11.76 6.09
CA GLY A 303 4.44 11.71 7.56
C GLY A 303 3.15 11.24 8.23
N ASP A 304 2.01 11.22 7.53
CA ASP A 304 0.71 11.17 8.19
C ASP A 304 0.47 9.89 8.99
N PHE A 305 0.92 8.74 8.49
CA PHE A 305 0.81 7.47 9.22
C PHE A 305 1.62 7.48 10.51
N LEU A 306 2.88 7.91 10.41
CA LEU A 306 3.78 8.00 11.54
C LEU A 306 3.22 8.98 12.59
N ILE A 307 2.86 10.19 12.16
CA ILE A 307 2.35 11.23 13.05
C ILE A 307 1.06 10.80 13.71
N SER A 308 0.13 10.20 12.95
CA SER A 308 -1.12 9.64 13.47
C SER A 308 -0.89 8.58 14.54
N ASN A 309 0.08 7.67 14.35
CA ASN A 309 0.41 6.66 15.35
C ASN A 309 0.96 7.30 16.62
N LEU A 310 1.95 8.20 16.49
CA LEU A 310 2.58 8.85 17.64
C LEU A 310 1.57 9.70 18.43
N ARG A 311 0.72 10.48 17.74
CA ARG A 311 -0.38 11.22 18.35
C ARG A 311 -1.38 10.29 19.04
N SER A 312 -1.75 9.18 18.40
CA SER A 312 -2.68 8.20 18.99
C SER A 312 -2.13 7.59 20.28
N ILE A 313 -0.83 7.30 20.34
CA ILE A 313 -0.19 6.78 21.57
C ILE A 313 -0.26 7.82 22.70
N VAL A 314 0.08 9.09 22.41
CA VAL A 314 -0.01 10.19 23.38
C VAL A 314 -1.46 10.43 23.81
N ASP A 315 -2.41 10.32 22.89
CA ASP A 315 -3.83 10.50 23.17
C ASP A 315 -4.40 9.39 24.05
N VAL A 316 -4.00 8.13 23.83
CA VAL A 316 -4.33 7.01 24.72
C VAL A 316 -3.80 7.29 26.11
N ARG A 317 -2.53 7.69 26.25
CA ARG A 317 -1.91 8.03 27.53
C ARG A 317 -2.66 9.12 28.29
N ASN A 318 -3.11 10.15 27.58
CA ASN A 318 -3.78 11.30 28.19
C ASN A 318 -5.27 11.06 28.47
N SER A 319 -5.92 10.15 27.73
CA SER A 319 -7.36 9.94 27.81
C SER A 319 -7.75 8.70 28.60
N PHE A 320 -6.95 7.65 28.60
CA PHE A 320 -7.26 6.39 29.28
C PHE A 320 -6.61 6.36 30.67
N PRO A 321 -7.34 5.94 31.73
CA PRO A 321 -8.69 5.38 31.76
C PRO A 321 -9.77 6.42 32.07
N VAL A 322 -9.39 7.65 32.43
CA VAL A 322 -10.26 8.69 32.98
C VAL A 322 -11.37 9.11 32.00
N HIS A 323 -11.07 9.16 30.71
CA HIS A 323 -11.97 9.54 29.62
C HIS A 323 -12.24 8.36 28.67
N SER A 324 -12.49 7.18 29.25
CA SER A 324 -12.68 5.90 28.55
C SER A 324 -13.73 5.91 27.43
N LYS A 325 -14.73 6.80 27.49
CA LYS A 325 -15.79 6.92 26.46
C LYS A 325 -15.61 8.09 25.50
N SER A 326 -14.47 8.78 25.53
CA SER A 326 -14.25 9.91 24.64
C SER A 326 -14.11 9.45 23.18
N LYS A 327 -14.73 10.20 22.24
CA LYS A 327 -14.60 9.94 20.79
C LYS A 327 -13.14 9.94 20.33
N ARG A 328 -12.31 10.78 20.97
CA ARG A 328 -10.87 10.86 20.72
C ARG A 328 -10.18 9.54 21.04
N LEU A 329 -10.35 9.00 22.24
CA LEU A 329 -9.76 7.72 22.64
C LEU A 329 -10.21 6.57 21.72
N ILE A 330 -11.51 6.47 21.41
CA ILE A 330 -12.04 5.40 20.55
C ILE A 330 -11.39 5.48 19.17
N LYS A 331 -11.24 6.69 18.60
CA LYS A 331 -10.54 6.90 17.33
C LYS A 331 -9.06 6.52 17.42
N SER A 332 -8.37 6.87 18.51
CA SER A 332 -6.97 6.49 18.72
C SER A 332 -6.80 4.98 18.84
N PHE A 333 -7.71 4.29 19.53
CA PHE A 333 -7.72 2.82 19.57
C PHE A 333 -7.99 2.21 18.20
N GLU A 334 -8.95 2.72 17.44
CA GLU A 334 -9.21 2.27 16.06
C GLU A 334 -7.96 2.42 15.16
N LEU A 335 -7.28 3.56 15.24
CA LEU A 335 -6.04 3.83 14.48
C LEU A 335 -4.89 2.91 14.87
N LEU A 336 -4.80 2.54 16.15
CA LEU A 336 -3.81 1.58 16.67
C LEU A 336 -4.27 0.11 16.50
N ASP A 337 -5.40 -0.11 15.83
CA ASP A 337 -6.03 -1.42 15.67
C ASP A 337 -6.40 -2.10 17.01
N ILE A 338 -6.63 -1.35 18.08
CA ILE A 338 -7.01 -1.88 19.39
C ILE A 338 -8.53 -1.97 19.47
N GLU A 339 -9.03 -3.16 19.79
CA GLU A 339 -10.46 -3.39 20.04
C GLU A 339 -10.89 -2.70 21.35
N TYR A 340 -12.02 -2.01 21.33
CA TYR A 340 -12.60 -1.35 22.51
C TYR A 340 -14.00 -1.91 22.82
N PRO A 341 -14.32 -2.23 24.08
CA PRO A 341 -13.44 -2.17 25.26
C PRO A 341 -12.31 -3.22 25.21
N VAL A 342 -11.20 -2.93 25.89
CA VAL A 342 -10.00 -3.77 25.85
C VAL A 342 -10.18 -4.97 26.78
N TYR A 343 -10.19 -6.18 26.21
CA TYR A 343 -10.28 -7.44 26.98
C TYR A 343 -8.94 -8.19 27.06
N HIS A 344 -8.02 -7.91 26.14
CA HIS A 344 -6.73 -8.60 26.02
C HIS A 344 -5.57 -7.59 26.10
N TRP A 345 -5.19 -7.20 27.31
CA TRP A 345 -4.19 -6.17 27.58
C TRP A 345 -2.83 -6.42 26.90
N GLN A 346 -2.37 -7.67 26.90
CA GLN A 346 -1.13 -8.06 26.22
C GLN A 346 -1.17 -7.77 24.72
N LYS A 347 -2.26 -8.17 24.06
CA LYS A 347 -2.44 -7.94 22.62
C LYS A 347 -2.59 -6.45 22.30
N ALA A 348 -3.27 -5.69 23.15
CA ALA A 348 -3.38 -4.24 23.01
C ALA A 348 -2.00 -3.57 23.15
N TRP A 349 -1.20 -3.97 24.15
CA TRP A 349 0.16 -3.50 24.35
C TRP A 349 1.05 -3.79 23.13
N GLU A 350 1.02 -5.02 22.62
CA GLU A 350 1.75 -5.41 21.41
C GLU A 350 1.43 -4.51 20.21
N LYS A 351 0.16 -4.10 20.05
CA LYS A 351 -0.24 -3.17 18.98
C LYS A 351 0.31 -1.76 19.19
N VAL A 352 0.29 -1.23 20.42
CA VAL A 352 0.92 0.07 20.74
C VAL A 352 2.42 0.02 20.45
N LEU A 353 3.11 -1.01 20.94
CA LEU A 353 4.55 -1.17 20.78
C LEU A 353 4.93 -1.36 19.30
N PHE A 354 4.15 -2.15 18.55
CA PHE A 354 4.30 -2.29 17.11
C PHE A 354 4.12 -0.96 16.38
N ALA A 355 3.07 -0.20 16.71
CA ALA A 355 2.81 1.10 16.10
C ALA A 355 3.98 2.07 16.34
N PHE A 356 4.51 2.12 17.57
CA PHE A 356 5.69 2.90 17.91
C PHE A 356 6.92 2.47 17.10
N TRP A 357 7.26 1.18 17.12
CA TRP A 357 8.38 0.62 16.34
C TRP A 357 8.27 0.96 14.85
N SER A 358 7.10 0.73 14.25
CA SER A 358 6.86 0.99 12.84
C SER A 358 7.01 2.47 12.48
N SER A 359 6.61 3.37 13.38
CA SER A 359 6.82 4.81 13.27
C SER A 359 8.31 5.16 13.31
N LEU A 360 9.09 4.65 14.27
CA LEU A 360 10.54 4.90 14.31
C LEU A 360 11.24 4.41 13.04
N ARG A 361 10.87 3.22 12.57
CA ARG A 361 11.42 2.64 11.34
C ARG A 361 11.09 3.45 10.09
N LYS A 362 9.86 3.97 10.00
CA LYS A 362 9.49 4.87 8.90
C LYS A 362 10.26 6.18 9.00
N LEU A 363 10.39 6.75 10.20
CA LEU A 363 11.17 7.98 10.42
C LEU A 363 12.60 7.82 9.93
N ARG A 364 13.29 6.76 10.36
CA ARG A 364 14.67 6.50 9.96
C ARG A 364 14.81 6.42 8.43
N ARG A 365 13.88 5.74 7.75
CA ARG A 365 13.90 5.63 6.29
C ARG A 365 13.76 6.98 5.60
N LEU A 366 12.86 7.83 6.12
CA LEU A 366 12.67 9.18 5.60
C LEU A 366 13.94 10.02 5.82
N THR A 367 14.47 10.06 7.04
CA THR A 367 15.73 10.76 7.34
C THR A 367 16.89 10.30 6.47
N MET A 368 17.08 8.98 6.29
CA MET A 368 18.15 8.47 5.41
C MET A 368 17.96 8.81 3.93
N SER A 369 16.74 9.11 3.49
CA SER A 369 16.50 9.55 2.12
C SER A 369 16.91 11.01 1.88
N GLU A 370 17.02 11.83 2.93
CA GLU A 370 17.56 13.20 2.87
C GLU A 370 19.09 13.22 2.66
N ALA A 371 19.79 12.14 3.02
CA ALA A 371 21.25 12.05 2.88
C ALA A 371 21.72 11.84 1.42
N ARG A 372 20.79 11.60 0.49
CA ARG A 372 21.05 11.41 -0.95
C ARG A 372 20.77 12.68 -1.71
#